data_AF-K2NXV8-F1
#
_entry.id   AF-K2NXV8-F1
#
_cell.length_a   1.000
_cell.length_b   1.000
_cell.length_c   1.000
_cell.angle_alpha   90.00
_cell.angle_beta   90.00
_cell.angle_gamma   90.00
#
_symmetry.space_group_name_H-M   'P 1'
#
loop_
_entity.id
_entity.type
_entity.pdbx_description
1 polymer ?
#
loop_
_entity_poly.entity_id
_entity_poly.type
_entity_poly.pdbx_seq_one_letter_code
_entity_poly.pdbx_strand_id
1 'polypeptide(L)' 'MPWAIFHRTFNFDFRPDAAVCKEIRPAIIPQEHPERVIAAAVKAGAAHRVKSPRPEQKRAYKRAKRAG' A
#
# COMPACT_ATOMS: atom_id res chain seq x y z
N MET A 1 3.46 -6.85 8.03
CA MET A 1 2.58 -5.72 7.67
C MET A 1 1.59 -6.18 6.60
N PRO A 2 0.37 -5.61 6.55
CA PRO A 2 -0.63 -5.97 5.56
C PRO A 2 -0.25 -5.51 4.16
N TRP A 3 -0.84 -6.16 3.15
CA TRP A 3 -0.62 -5.88 1.74
C TRP A 3 -1.94 -5.58 1.05
N ALA A 4 -1.90 -4.66 0.10
CA ALA A 4 -3.05 -4.35 -0.75
C ALA A 4 -2.61 -4.02 -2.16
N ILE A 5 -3.45 -4.34 -3.13
CA ILE A 5 -3.34 -3.85 -4.50
C ILE A 5 -4.19 -2.60 -4.59
N PHE A 6 -3.58 -1.48 -4.97
CA PHE A 6 -4.25 -0.20 -5.14
C PHE A 6 -4.60 -0.06 -6.62
N HIS A 7 -5.89 0.06 -6.94
CA HIS A 7 -6.38 0.25 -8.30
C HIS A 7 -6.76 1.70 -8.59
N ARG A 8 -6.83 2.56 -7.55
CA ARG A 8 -6.97 4.03 -7.69
C ARG A 8 -5.98 4.74 -6.79
N THR A 9 -5.70 6.01 -7.13
CA THR A 9 -4.89 6.88 -6.28
C THR A 9 -5.63 7.13 -4.96
N PHE A 10 -4.91 7.02 -3.85
CA PHE A 10 -5.47 7.23 -2.51
C PHE A 10 -4.56 8.13 -1.69
N ASN A 11 -5.11 9.25 -1.23
CA ASN A 11 -4.42 10.18 -0.35
C ASN A 11 -4.81 9.88 1.09
N PHE A 12 -3.84 9.48 1.89
CA PHE A 12 -4.05 9.20 3.30
C PHE A 12 -3.36 10.27 4.15
N ASP A 13 -4.14 10.97 4.96
CA ASP A 13 -3.64 11.90 5.97
C ASP A 13 -3.22 11.11 7.23
N PHE A 14 -1.97 11.28 7.66
CA PHE A 14 -1.47 10.58 8.84
C PHE A 14 -1.77 11.26 10.18
N ARG A 15 -2.46 12.39 10.19
CA ARG A 15 -2.78 13.12 11.43
C ARG A 15 -3.74 12.33 12.34
N PRO A 16 -3.56 12.42 13.68
CA PRO A 16 -2.58 13.25 14.39
C PRO A 16 -1.17 12.64 14.52
N ASP A 17 -0.96 11.36 14.18
CA ASP A 17 0.31 10.66 14.44
C ASP A 17 1.51 11.20 13.67
N ALA A 18 1.28 11.71 12.46
CA ALA A 18 2.31 12.39 11.70
C ALA A 18 1.69 13.50 10.84
N ALA A 19 2.34 14.65 10.78
CA ALA A 19 1.90 15.80 9.97
C ALA A 19 2.21 15.62 8.47
N VAL A 20 2.05 14.41 7.93
CA VAL A 20 2.34 14.07 6.54
C VAL A 20 1.11 13.45 5.87
N CYS A 21 0.86 13.88 4.64
CA CYS A 21 -0.08 13.22 3.74
C CYS A 21 0.72 12.35 2.78
N LYS A 22 0.27 11.11 2.56
CA LYS A 22 0.90 10.20 1.61
C LYS A 22 -0.03 9.95 0.45
N GLU A 23 0.44 10.28 -0.76
CA GLU A 23 -0.17 9.82 -1.99
C GLU A 23 0.24 8.37 -2.25
N ILE A 24 -0.74 7.49 -2.42
CA ILE A 24 -0.52 6.10 -2.81
C ILE A 24 -1.05 5.93 -4.22
N ARG A 25 -0.14 5.68 -5.15
CA ARG A 25 -0.47 5.48 -6.55
C ARG A 25 -0.95 4.05 -6.79
N PRO A 26 -1.86 3.87 -7.75
CA PRO A 26 -2.27 2.55 -8.16
C PRO A 26 -1.10 1.77 -8.74
N ALA A 27 -1.03 0.48 -8.42
CA ALA A 27 -0.05 -0.43 -8.99
C ALA A 27 -0.67 -1.82 -9.09
N ILE A 28 -0.31 -2.54 -10.14
CA ILE A 28 -0.73 -3.93 -10.36
C ILE A 28 -0.11 -4.86 -9.30
N ILE A 29 1.04 -4.46 -8.76
CA ILE A 29 1.80 -5.23 -7.77
C ILE A 29 1.28 -4.91 -6.37
N PRO A 30 1.12 -5.92 -5.48
CA PRO A 30 0.82 -5.69 -4.07
C PRO A 30 1.81 -4.73 -3.42
N GLN A 31 1.31 -3.75 -2.67
CA GLN A 31 2.11 -2.80 -1.91
C GLN A 31 1.96 -3.04 -0.40
N GLU A 32 3.08 -2.97 0.33
CA GLU A 32 3.14 -3.03 1.79
C GLU A 32 2.89 -1.62 2.37
N HIS A 33 1.80 -1.46 3.13
CA HIS A 33 1.48 -0.22 3.84
C HIS A 33 0.93 -0.52 5.24
N PRO A 34 0.90 0.46 6.15
CA PRO A 34 0.31 0.28 7.47
C PRO A 34 -1.15 -0.17 7.40
N GLU A 35 -1.61 -0.93 8.41
CA GLU A 35 -2.97 -1.49 8.42
C GLU A 35 -4.05 -0.43 8.27
N ARG A 36 -3.92 0.69 8.98
CA ARG A 36 -4.86 1.81 8.89
C ARG A 36 -5.02 2.36 7.46
N VAL A 37 -3.93 2.41 6.71
CA VAL A 37 -3.91 2.92 5.33
C VAL A 37 -4.65 1.96 4.42
N ILE A 38 -4.35 0.66 4.55
CA ILE A 38 -5.02 -0.38 3.77
C ILE A 38 -6.49 -0.47 4.13
N ALA A 39 -6.84 -0.44 5.41
CA ALA A 39 -8.23 -0.45 5.87
C ALA A 39 -9.01 0.76 5.33
N ALA A 40 -8.44 1.96 5.40
CA ALA A 40 -9.05 3.17 4.87
C ALA A 40 -9.19 3.13 3.34
N ALA A 41 -8.16 2.66 2.63
CA ALA A 41 -8.19 2.53 1.17
C ALA A 41 -9.21 1.49 0.69
N VAL A 42 -9.31 0.35 1.39
CA VAL A 42 -10.33 -0.68 1.11
C VAL A 42 -11.73 -0.15 1.41
N LYS A 43 -11.93 0.55 2.54
CA LYS A 43 -13.22 1.18 2.89
C LYS A 43 -13.64 2.23 1.87
N ALA A 44 -12.68 2.98 1.33
CA ALA A 44 -12.90 3.94 0.25
C ALA A 44 -13.07 3.29 -1.14
N GLY A 45 -12.94 1.98 -1.26
CA GLY A 45 -13.02 1.26 -2.53
C GLY A 45 -11.84 1.54 -3.48
N ALA A 46 -10.72 2.06 -2.97
CA ALA A 46 -9.51 2.39 -3.74
C ALA A 46 -8.47 1.26 -3.79
N ALA A 47 -8.62 0.23 -2.94
CA ALA A 47 -7.72 -0.91 -2.87
C ALA A 47 -8.44 -2.21 -2.51
N HIS A 48 -7.80 -3.34 -2.80
CA HIS A 48 -8.20 -4.67 -2.32
C HIS A 48 -7.11 -5.27 -1.41
N ARG A 49 -7.52 -5.77 -0.24
CA ARG A 49 -6.62 -6.46 0.69
C ARG A 49 -6.20 -7.80 0.07
N VAL A 50 -4.91 -8.07 0.06
CA VAL A 50 -4.35 -9.35 -0.39
C VAL A 50 -3.72 -10.08 0.78
N LYS A 51 -3.90 -11.41 0.81
CA LYS A 51 -3.23 -12.28 1.78
C LYS A 51 -1.72 -12.20 1.52
N SER A 52 -0.93 -12.07 2.59
CA SER A 52 0.50 -11.71 2.51
C SER A 52 1.21 -12.43 1.36
N PRO A 53 1.84 -11.70 0.44
CA PRO A 53 2.65 -12.28 -0.63
C PRO A 53 3.69 -13.22 -0.01
N ARG A 54 3.95 -14.35 -0.68
CA ARG A 54 5.02 -15.29 -0.29
C ARG A 54 6.36 -14.53 -0.22
N PRO A 55 7.37 -15.01 0.53
CA PRO A 55 8.65 -14.32 0.71
C PRO A 55 9.32 -13.84 -0.60
N GLU A 56 9.11 -14.55 -1.70
CA GLU A 56 9.60 -14.21 -3.04
C GLU A 56 9.02 -12.90 -3.60
N GLN A 57 7.73 -12.65 -3.42
CA GLN A 57 7.07 -11.42 -3.87
C GLN A 57 7.54 -10.20 -3.07
N LYS A 58 7.88 -10.39 -1.78
CA LYS A 58 8.52 -9.35 -0.97
C LYS A 58 9.93 -9.01 -1.48
N ARG A 59 10.68 -10.01 -1.97
CA ARG A 59 11.98 -9.79 -2.62
C ARG A 59 11.84 -9.05 -3.95
N ALA A 60 10.83 -9.39 -4.76
CA ALA A 60 10.53 -8.70 -6.01
C ALA A 60 10.20 -7.22 -5.78
N TYR A 61 9.36 -6.89 -4.79
CA TYR A 61 9.07 -5.50 -4.40
C TYR A 61 10.33 -4.75 -3.95
N LYS A 62 11.17 -5.36 -3.10
CA LYS A 62 12.45 -4.74 -2.68
C LYS A 62 13.40 -4.47 -3.85
N ARG A 63 13.44 -5.35 -4.85
CA ARG A 63 14.23 -5.13 -6.07
C ARG A 63 13.67 -4.00 -6.90
N ALA A 64 12.35 -3.98 -7.15
CA ALA A 64 11.69 -2.91 -7.89
C ALA A 64 11.91 -1.53 -7.26
N LYS A 65 11.85 -1.43 -5.92
CA LYS A 65 12.10 -0.18 -5.19
C LYS A 65 13.55 0.31 -5.21
N ARG A 66 14.52 -0.57 -5.49
CA ARG A 66 15.95 -0.23 -5.57
C ARG A 66 16.42 0.12 -6.98
N ALA A 67 15.61 -0.21 -7.99
CA ALA A 67 15.96 -0.05 -9.40
C ALA A 67 15.42 1.25 -10.02
N GLY A 68 14.64 2.04 -9.27
CA GLY A 68 14.19 3.39 -9.62
C GLY A 68 14.60 4.37 -8.54
#